data_AF-A0A933WCR1-F1
#
_entry.id   AF-A0A933WCR1-F1
#
_cell.length_a   1.000
_cell.length_b   1.000
_cell.length_c   1.000
_cell.angle_alpha   90.00
_cell.angle_beta   90.00
_cell.angle_gamma   90.00
#
_symmetry.space_group_name_H-M   'P 1'
#
loop_
_entity.id
_entity.type
_entity.pdbx_description
1 polymer ?
#
loop_
_entity_poly.entity_id
_entity_poly.type
_entity_poly.pdbx_seq_one_letter_code
_entity_poly.pdbx_strand_id
1 'polypeptide(L)'
;MRIPHPIQYQGSKRALASAILRFFPSKFPRLVEPFAGSAAISIACATKGRDHCYWINDYNKPLTELLGLIINRPIEIADHYEAVWNQQQDDSLEHYYRIREDFNRTRDPKLFLYLLARCVKGAIRYNADGLFNQSPDKRRLGTQPKTMRENILGVSRLLKGKSVISSLDYKDVLSNANEEDVIYMDPPYQGVCGDRDSRYFARISHEEFISALAELNDRQIRYAVSYDGRTGNKSFGSILPKNLSLTLIELEAGRSTQATLLGRDAITIESLYLSPALAKEISTTSYFHKRRTSEQLVLMESERRYGAKISKRIS
;
A
#
# COMPACT_ATOMS: atom_id res chain seq x y z
N MET A 1 -8.68 -6.41 17.13
CA MET A 1 -9.27 -7.06 15.92
C MET A 1 -8.20 -7.07 14.82
N ARG A 2 -8.03 -8.18 14.09
CA ARG A 2 -7.06 -8.26 12.97
C ARG A 2 -7.61 -7.47 11.79
N ILE A 3 -6.82 -6.54 11.22
CA ILE A 3 -7.22 -5.77 10.03
C ILE A 3 -7.40 -6.76 8.84
N PRO A 4 -8.53 -6.70 8.11
CA PRO A 4 -8.82 -7.65 7.05
C PRO A 4 -8.02 -7.35 5.78
N HIS A 5 -7.44 -8.36 5.14
CA HIS A 5 -6.69 -8.21 3.88
C HIS A 5 -6.88 -9.44 2.98
N PRO A 6 -7.77 -9.38 1.98
CA PRO A 6 -8.03 -10.49 1.07
C PRO A 6 -6.97 -10.60 -0.04
N ILE A 7 -6.35 -9.49 -0.43
CA ILE A 7 -5.36 -9.45 -1.51
C ILE A 7 -3.95 -9.53 -0.92
N GLN A 8 -3.17 -10.49 -1.41
CA GLN A 8 -1.73 -10.51 -1.21
C GLN A 8 -1.08 -9.67 -2.29
N TYR A 9 -0.30 -8.67 -1.89
CA TYR A 9 0.23 -7.68 -2.81
C TYR A 9 1.67 -7.34 -2.45
N GLN A 10 2.57 -7.52 -3.41
CA GLN A 10 3.96 -7.11 -3.24
C GLN A 10 4.04 -5.59 -3.05
N GLY A 11 4.77 -5.14 -2.03
CA GLY A 11 4.87 -3.71 -1.70
C GLY A 11 3.71 -3.18 -0.85
N SER A 12 2.76 -4.03 -0.43
CA SER A 12 1.65 -3.62 0.43
C SER A 12 2.14 -2.95 1.72
N LYS A 13 1.60 -1.77 2.00
CA LYS A 13 1.91 -0.97 3.18
C LYS A 13 1.16 -1.42 4.44
N ARG A 14 0.55 -2.61 4.44
CA ARG A 14 -0.20 -3.18 5.57
C ARG A 14 0.55 -3.06 6.91
N ALA A 15 1.84 -3.39 6.93
CA ALA A 15 2.64 -3.38 8.16
C ALA A 15 2.90 -1.95 8.67
N LEU A 16 3.07 -1.00 7.75
CA LEU A 16 3.40 0.40 8.03
C LEU A 16 2.18 1.31 8.14
N ALA A 17 1.00 0.84 7.70
CA ALA A 17 -0.21 1.66 7.60
C ALA A 17 -0.55 2.36 8.91
N SER A 18 -0.42 1.68 10.06
CA SER A 18 -0.67 2.29 11.36
C SER A 18 0.29 3.44 11.67
N ALA A 19 1.57 3.29 11.32
CA ALA A 19 2.61 4.31 11.51
C ALA A 19 2.41 5.51 10.57
N ILE A 20 2.16 5.25 9.29
CA ILE A 20 1.85 6.28 8.27
C ILE A 20 0.65 7.13 8.69
N LEU A 21 -0.43 6.49 9.14
CA LEU A 21 -1.67 7.17 9.54
C LEU A 21 -1.53 8.09 10.77
N ARG A 22 -0.38 8.08 11.47
CA ARG A 22 -0.11 9.03 12.57
C ARG A 22 0.27 10.41 12.06
N PHE A 23 0.71 10.48 10.81
CA PHE A 23 1.04 11.71 10.11
C PHE A 23 -0.15 12.19 9.27
N PHE A 24 -1.35 11.70 9.53
CA PHE A 24 -2.55 12.21 8.87
C PHE A 24 -3.32 13.07 9.88
N PRO A 25 -4.02 14.12 9.41
CA PRO A 25 -4.87 14.93 10.28
C PRO A 25 -5.90 14.07 11.02
N SER A 26 -6.36 14.57 12.17
CA SER A 26 -7.38 13.88 12.97
C SER A 26 -8.72 13.80 12.23
N LYS A 27 -9.04 14.81 11.42
CA LYS A 27 -10.26 14.91 10.60
C LYS A 27 -9.92 15.43 9.21
N PHE A 28 -10.51 14.80 8.20
CA PHE A 28 -10.51 15.22 6.81
C PHE A 28 -11.69 14.51 6.12
N PRO A 29 -12.35 15.07 5.10
CA PRO A 29 -13.51 14.45 4.47
C PRO A 29 -13.16 13.21 3.63
N ARG A 30 -12.02 13.23 2.92
CA ARG A 30 -11.71 12.20 1.92
C ARG A 30 -10.22 11.83 1.88
N LEU A 31 -9.95 10.52 1.85
CA LEU A 31 -8.64 9.95 1.55
C LEU A 31 -8.59 9.57 0.08
N VAL A 32 -7.56 10.03 -0.62
CA VAL A 32 -7.32 9.70 -2.04
C VAL A 32 -6.04 8.86 -2.14
N GLU A 33 -6.14 7.68 -2.75
CA GLU A 33 -5.01 6.80 -3.05
C GLU A 33 -4.88 6.63 -4.57
N PRO A 34 -4.02 7.40 -5.27
CA PRO A 34 -3.79 7.26 -6.71
C PRO A 34 -3.16 5.92 -7.11
N PHE A 35 -2.41 5.32 -6.16
CA PHE A 35 -1.69 4.05 -6.29
C PHE A 35 -2.09 3.09 -5.18
N ALA A 36 -3.38 2.76 -5.09
CA ALA A 36 -3.92 2.05 -3.95
C ALA A 36 -3.36 0.63 -3.78
N GLY A 37 -3.03 -0.07 -4.87
CA GLY A 37 -2.63 -1.47 -4.83
C GLY A 37 -3.66 -2.34 -4.09
N SER A 38 -3.30 -2.81 -2.89
CA SER A 38 -4.21 -3.59 -2.02
C SER A 38 -5.17 -2.74 -1.15
N ALA A 39 -5.22 -1.42 -1.35
CA ALA A 39 -5.95 -0.43 -0.54
C ALA A 39 -5.62 -0.50 0.96
N ALA A 40 -4.36 -0.80 1.29
CA ALA A 40 -3.94 -1.06 2.67
C ALA A 40 -4.10 0.17 3.57
N ILE A 41 -3.87 1.39 3.06
CA ILE A 41 -4.05 2.61 3.83
C ILE A 41 -5.54 2.92 4.03
N SER A 42 -6.38 2.84 2.99
CA SER A 42 -7.85 2.98 3.13
C SER A 42 -8.42 2.00 4.16
N ILE A 43 -8.07 0.71 4.07
CA ILE A 43 -8.57 -0.31 5.02
C ILE A 43 -8.12 0.02 6.46
N ALA A 44 -6.85 0.36 6.65
CA ALA A 44 -6.33 0.72 7.97
C ALA A 44 -6.97 2.00 8.52
N CYS A 45 -7.22 2.98 7.66
CA CYS A 45 -7.87 4.24 8.01
C CYS A 45 -9.33 4.02 8.43
N ALA A 46 -10.09 3.22 7.65
CA ALA A 46 -11.45 2.84 7.97
C ALA A 46 -11.56 2.04 9.29
N THR A 47 -10.57 1.19 9.59
CA THR A 47 -10.55 0.43 10.85
C THR A 47 -10.39 1.34 12.08
N LYS A 48 -9.81 2.54 11.93
CA LYS A 48 -9.73 3.54 13.01
C LYS A 48 -11.06 4.25 13.28
N GLY A 49 -12.16 3.85 12.63
CA GLY A 49 -13.50 4.36 12.87
C GLY A 49 -13.70 5.80 12.42
N ARG A 50 -12.90 6.26 11.45
CA ARG A 50 -13.03 7.60 10.90
C ARG A 50 -14.04 7.58 9.76
N ASP A 51 -15.02 8.47 9.81
CA ASP A 51 -16.02 8.64 8.73
C ASP A 51 -15.42 9.46 7.60
N HIS A 52 -14.67 8.77 6.75
CA HIS A 52 -14.09 9.33 5.53
C HIS A 52 -14.74 8.72 4.29
N CYS A 53 -14.73 9.49 3.20
CA CYS A 53 -14.84 8.95 1.86
C CYS A 53 -13.46 8.45 1.39
N TYR A 54 -13.43 7.35 0.65
CA TYR A 54 -12.20 6.76 0.14
C TYR A 54 -12.23 6.76 -1.38
N TRP A 55 -11.34 7.50 -2.03
CA TRP A 55 -11.10 7.36 -3.46
C TRP A 55 -9.92 6.42 -3.67
N ILE A 56 -10.24 5.19 -4.06
CA ILE A 56 -9.29 4.10 -4.26
C ILE A 56 -9.04 3.99 -5.77
N ASN A 57 -7.88 4.43 -6.23
CA ASN A 57 -7.49 4.35 -7.63
C ASN A 57 -6.27 3.45 -7.81
N ASP A 58 -6.24 2.70 -8.91
CA ASP A 58 -5.01 2.06 -9.39
C ASP A 58 -5.07 1.94 -10.91
N TYR A 59 -3.93 2.10 -11.58
CA TYR A 59 -3.86 1.95 -13.03
C TYR A 59 -4.13 0.50 -13.49
N ASN A 60 -3.94 -0.49 -12.61
CA ASN A 60 -4.27 -1.88 -12.89
C ASN A 60 -5.79 -2.11 -12.83
N LYS A 61 -6.45 -2.02 -13.98
CA LYS A 61 -7.91 -2.21 -14.09
C LYS A 61 -8.43 -3.51 -13.46
N PRO A 62 -7.89 -4.71 -13.76
CA PRO A 62 -8.35 -5.95 -13.09
C PRO A 62 -8.25 -5.90 -11.55
N LEU A 63 -7.24 -5.25 -10.99
CA LEU A 63 -7.09 -5.07 -9.55
C LEU A 63 -8.18 -4.16 -8.97
N THR A 64 -8.47 -3.04 -9.63
CA THR A 64 -9.52 -2.11 -9.19
C THR A 64 -10.92 -2.72 -9.29
N GLU A 65 -11.19 -3.48 -10.36
CA GLU A 65 -12.46 -4.19 -10.52
C GLU A 65 -12.62 -5.28 -9.45
N LEU A 66 -11.53 -5.99 -9.11
CA LEU A 66 -11.51 -6.95 -8.00
C LEU A 66 -11.80 -6.26 -6.65
N LEU A 67 -11.16 -5.12 -6.36
CA LEU A 67 -11.47 -4.32 -5.17
C LEU A 67 -12.95 -3.90 -5.15
N GLY A 68 -13.50 -3.52 -6.31
CA GLY A 68 -14.92 -3.21 -6.48
C GLY A 68 -15.83 -4.36 -6.12
N LEU A 69 -15.52 -5.58 -6.56
CA LEU A 69 -16.26 -6.79 -6.20
C LEU A 69 -16.14 -7.10 -4.70
N ILE A 70 -14.94 -7.03 -4.13
CA ILE A 70 -14.70 -7.24 -2.69
C ILE A 70 -15.54 -6.29 -1.85
N ILE A 71 -15.61 -5.01 -2.23
CA ILE A 71 -16.31 -3.98 -1.46
C ILE A 71 -17.82 -4.09 -1.66
N ASN A 72 -18.29 -4.21 -2.90
CA ASN A 72 -19.71 -4.03 -3.21
C ASN A 72 -20.50 -5.35 -3.30
N ARG A 73 -19.85 -6.44 -3.73
CA ARG A 73 -20.45 -7.77 -3.94
C ARG A 73 -19.67 -8.88 -3.20
N PRO A 74 -19.46 -8.75 -1.88
CA PRO A 74 -18.54 -9.60 -1.13
C PRO A 74 -18.93 -11.08 -1.10
N ILE A 75 -20.23 -11.40 -1.11
CA ILE A 75 -20.72 -12.78 -1.10
C ILE A 75 -20.40 -13.44 -2.45
N GLU A 76 -20.70 -12.78 -3.56
CA GLU A 76 -20.42 -13.26 -4.92
C GLU A 76 -18.93 -13.64 -5.09
N ILE A 77 -18.02 -12.72 -4.74
CA ILE A 77 -16.58 -12.96 -4.90
C ILE A 77 -16.05 -14.02 -3.92
N ALA A 78 -16.58 -14.09 -2.69
CA ALA A 78 -16.18 -15.12 -1.73
C ALA A 78 -16.63 -16.52 -2.16
N ASP A 79 -17.87 -16.67 -2.62
CA ASP A 79 -18.42 -17.93 -3.13
C ASP A 79 -17.66 -18.38 -4.39
N HIS A 80 -17.39 -17.45 -5.31
CA HIS A 80 -16.60 -17.74 -6.51
C HIS A 80 -15.17 -18.18 -6.17
N TYR A 81 -14.49 -17.48 -5.26
CA TYR A 81 -13.14 -17.88 -4.83
C TYR A 81 -13.13 -19.29 -4.23
N GLU A 82 -14.10 -19.61 -3.38
CA GLU A 82 -14.24 -20.92 -2.77
C GLU A 82 -14.46 -22.02 -3.82
N ALA A 83 -15.33 -21.77 -4.81
CA ALA A 83 -15.58 -22.70 -5.90
C ALA A 83 -14.32 -22.97 -6.73
N VAL A 84 -13.59 -21.93 -7.16
CA VAL A 84 -12.32 -22.08 -7.89
C VAL A 84 -11.29 -22.82 -7.03
N TRP A 85 -11.16 -22.44 -5.76
CA TRP A 85 -10.21 -23.05 -4.84
C TRP A 85 -10.48 -24.55 -4.63
N ASN A 86 -11.74 -24.97 -4.56
CA ASN A 86 -12.12 -26.37 -4.37
C ASN A 86 -11.89 -27.24 -5.63
N GLN A 87 -11.76 -26.66 -6.82
CA GLN A 87 -11.52 -27.39 -8.07
C GLN A 87 -10.05 -27.80 -8.28
N GLN A 88 -9.14 -27.43 -7.38
CA GLN A 88 -7.71 -27.68 -7.52
C GLN A 88 -7.23 -29.03 -6.97
N GLN A 89 -8.14 -29.89 -6.48
CA GLN A 89 -7.81 -31.07 -5.67
C GLN A 89 -7.07 -32.17 -6.44
N ASP A 90 -7.34 -32.32 -7.74
CA ASP A 90 -6.74 -33.39 -8.55
C ASP A 90 -5.33 -33.03 -9.02
N ASP A 91 -5.21 -32.01 -9.89
CA ASP A 91 -3.94 -31.39 -10.25
C ASP A 91 -4.01 -29.90 -10.00
N SER A 92 -3.45 -29.50 -8.85
CA SER A 92 -3.45 -28.10 -8.48
C SER A 92 -2.61 -27.25 -9.42
N LEU A 93 -1.49 -27.74 -9.98
CA LEU A 93 -0.61 -26.92 -10.82
C LEU A 93 -1.25 -26.68 -12.19
N GLU A 94 -1.78 -27.72 -12.81
CA GLU A 94 -2.55 -27.61 -14.05
C GLU A 94 -3.75 -26.70 -13.86
N HIS A 95 -4.50 -26.87 -12.76
CA HIS A 95 -5.62 -25.99 -12.41
C HIS A 95 -5.19 -24.51 -12.38
N TYR A 96 -4.06 -24.17 -11.74
CA TYR A 96 -3.58 -22.78 -11.73
C TYR A 96 -3.29 -22.25 -13.14
N TYR A 97 -2.66 -23.05 -13.99
CA TYR A 97 -2.34 -22.61 -15.36
C TYR A 97 -3.59 -22.42 -16.21
N ARG A 98 -4.59 -23.29 -16.06
CA ARG A 98 -5.91 -23.12 -16.68
C ARG A 98 -6.59 -21.83 -16.24
N ILE A 99 -6.67 -21.58 -14.93
CA ILE A 99 -7.26 -20.33 -14.41
C ILE A 99 -6.47 -19.10 -14.89
N ARG A 100 -5.14 -19.21 -15.04
CA ARG A 100 -4.31 -18.14 -15.59
C ARG A 100 -4.62 -17.86 -17.05
N GLU A 101 -4.78 -18.91 -17.85
CA GLU A 101 -5.16 -18.79 -19.26
C GLU A 101 -6.55 -18.17 -19.42
N ASP A 102 -7.52 -18.64 -18.62
CA ASP A 102 -8.87 -18.09 -18.58
C ASP A 102 -8.88 -16.63 -18.18
N PHE A 103 -8.10 -16.24 -17.16
CA PHE A 103 -7.92 -14.84 -16.79
C PHE A 103 -7.30 -14.02 -17.91
N ASN A 104 -6.26 -14.54 -18.58
CA ASN A 104 -5.62 -13.84 -19.68
C ASN A 104 -6.56 -13.61 -20.87
N ARG A 105 -7.46 -14.56 -21.12
CA ARG A 105 -8.49 -14.49 -22.18
C ARG A 105 -9.66 -13.56 -21.83
N THR A 106 -10.15 -13.63 -20.60
CA THR A 106 -11.41 -12.96 -20.18
C THR A 106 -11.19 -11.65 -19.43
N ARG A 107 -10.02 -11.48 -18.82
CA ARG A 107 -9.70 -10.45 -17.83
C ARG A 107 -10.65 -10.43 -16.61
N ASP A 108 -11.34 -11.54 -16.32
CA ASP A 108 -12.30 -11.59 -15.20
C ASP A 108 -11.59 -11.38 -13.85
N PRO A 109 -11.90 -10.29 -13.11
CA PRO A 109 -11.30 -10.01 -11.80
C PRO A 109 -11.57 -11.11 -10.76
N LYS A 110 -12.63 -11.93 -10.92
CA LYS A 110 -12.95 -13.02 -10.00
C LYS A 110 -11.92 -14.15 -10.06
N LEU A 111 -11.42 -14.46 -11.25
CA LEU A 111 -10.29 -15.39 -11.44
C LEU A 111 -9.00 -14.79 -10.90
N PHE A 112 -8.85 -13.48 -11.01
CA PHE A 112 -7.64 -12.78 -10.57
C PHE A 112 -7.39 -12.94 -9.06
N LEU A 113 -8.44 -12.94 -8.23
CA LEU A 113 -8.30 -13.16 -6.79
C LEU A 113 -7.61 -14.50 -6.45
N TYR A 114 -7.99 -15.57 -7.15
CA TYR A 114 -7.36 -16.87 -6.99
C TYR A 114 -5.88 -16.84 -7.38
N LEU A 115 -5.57 -16.22 -8.52
CA LEU A 115 -4.19 -16.07 -9.00
C LEU A 115 -3.34 -15.27 -8.01
N LEU A 116 -3.82 -14.13 -7.49
CA LEU A 116 -3.11 -13.32 -6.51
C LEU A 116 -2.90 -14.03 -5.18
N ALA A 117 -3.90 -14.82 -4.75
CA ALA A 117 -3.79 -15.60 -3.52
C ALA A 117 -2.72 -16.70 -3.64
N ARG A 118 -2.44 -17.19 -4.84
CA ARG A 118 -1.58 -18.36 -5.09
C ARG A 118 -0.23 -18.05 -5.75
N CYS A 119 -0.08 -16.91 -6.44
CA CYS A 119 1.17 -16.60 -7.13
C CYS A 119 2.34 -16.35 -6.17
N VAL A 120 3.55 -16.48 -6.70
CA VAL A 120 4.77 -16.21 -5.95
C VAL A 120 4.77 -14.75 -5.45
N LYS A 121 4.90 -14.58 -4.14
CA LYS A 121 5.00 -13.28 -3.44
C LYS A 121 3.82 -12.31 -3.63
N GLY A 122 2.68 -12.76 -4.16
CA GLY A 122 1.55 -11.86 -4.46
C GLY A 122 1.95 -10.76 -5.45
N ALA A 123 2.89 -11.05 -6.35
CA ALA A 123 3.36 -10.09 -7.34
C ALA A 123 2.42 -10.06 -8.54
N ILE A 124 2.21 -8.87 -9.09
CA ILE A 124 1.51 -8.69 -10.36
C ILE A 124 2.55 -8.42 -11.43
N ARG A 125 2.58 -9.24 -12.49
CA ARG A 125 3.44 -9.03 -13.66
C ARG A 125 2.71 -9.43 -14.92
N TYR A 126 2.90 -8.63 -15.96
CA TYR A 126 2.42 -8.89 -17.30
C TYR A 126 3.60 -8.99 -18.27
N ASN A 127 3.46 -9.79 -19.32
CA ASN A 127 4.41 -9.80 -20.42
C ASN A 127 4.17 -8.59 -21.36
N ALA A 128 4.94 -8.50 -22.45
CA ALA A 128 4.80 -7.43 -23.45
C ALA A 128 3.41 -7.41 -24.12
N ASP A 129 2.74 -8.57 -24.19
CA ASP A 129 1.38 -8.70 -24.74
C ASP A 129 0.29 -8.35 -23.71
N GLY A 130 0.68 -7.88 -22.52
CA GLY A 130 -0.23 -7.53 -21.44
C GLY A 130 -0.90 -8.74 -20.77
N LEU A 131 -0.34 -9.94 -20.91
CA LEU A 131 -0.83 -11.18 -20.31
C LEU A 131 -0.14 -11.45 -18.97
N PHE A 132 -0.90 -11.82 -17.94
CA PHE A 132 -0.37 -12.15 -16.62
C PHE A 132 0.49 -13.41 -16.69
N ASN A 133 1.73 -13.31 -16.20
CA ASN A 133 2.76 -14.31 -16.42
C ASN A 133 3.43 -14.85 -15.14
N GLN A 134 2.85 -14.61 -13.96
CA GLN A 134 3.40 -15.17 -12.73
C GLN A 134 3.17 -16.68 -12.60
N SER A 135 4.15 -17.35 -12.02
CA SER A 135 4.11 -18.77 -11.65
C SER A 135 3.40 -18.96 -10.30
N PRO A 136 2.79 -20.13 -10.06
CA PRO A 136 2.20 -20.45 -8.77
C PRO A 136 3.28 -20.63 -7.70
N ASP A 137 2.97 -20.25 -6.45
CA ASP A 137 3.76 -20.64 -5.30
C ASP A 137 3.52 -22.13 -5.01
N LYS A 138 4.51 -22.97 -5.29
CA LYS A 138 4.40 -24.44 -5.13
C LYS A 138 4.27 -24.90 -3.67
N ARG A 139 4.48 -24.00 -2.69
CA ARG A 139 4.43 -24.34 -1.26
C ARG A 139 3.03 -24.20 -0.66
N ARG A 140 2.07 -23.65 -1.40
CA ARG A 140 0.72 -23.35 -0.89
C ARG A 140 -0.33 -23.37 -1.99
N LEU A 141 -1.57 -23.63 -1.60
CA LEU A 141 -2.73 -23.72 -2.50
C LEU A 141 -3.54 -22.40 -2.59
N GLY A 142 -3.00 -21.31 -2.05
CA GLY A 142 -3.71 -20.05 -1.85
C GLY A 142 -4.21 -19.88 -0.41
N THR A 143 -4.98 -18.83 -0.17
CA THR A 143 -5.61 -18.57 1.14
C THR A 143 -6.79 -19.53 1.35
N GLN A 144 -6.93 -20.11 2.54
CA GLN A 144 -8.08 -20.98 2.84
C GLN A 144 -9.43 -20.25 2.63
N PRO A 145 -10.44 -20.87 2.00
CA PRO A 145 -11.70 -20.20 1.65
C PRO A 145 -12.38 -19.48 2.82
N LYS A 146 -12.44 -20.11 4.00
CA LYS A 146 -12.99 -19.50 5.21
C LYS A 146 -12.27 -18.19 5.58
N THR A 147 -10.94 -18.21 5.60
CA THR A 147 -10.14 -17.02 5.89
C THR A 147 -10.28 -15.96 4.81
N MET A 148 -10.36 -16.35 3.54
CA MET A 148 -10.59 -15.41 2.44
C MET A 148 -11.94 -14.71 2.59
N ARG A 149 -13.01 -15.48 2.84
CA ARG A 149 -14.37 -14.96 3.06
C ARG A 149 -14.42 -13.97 4.23
N GLU A 150 -13.81 -14.32 5.37
CA GLU A 150 -13.73 -13.41 6.52
C GLU A 150 -13.04 -12.08 6.19
N ASN A 151 -11.94 -12.12 5.43
CA ASN A 151 -11.24 -10.90 4.99
C ASN A 151 -12.08 -10.07 4.00
N ILE A 152 -12.70 -10.71 3.00
CA ILE A 152 -13.56 -10.03 2.02
C ILE A 152 -14.72 -9.32 2.72
N LEU A 153 -15.45 -10.02 3.59
CA LEU A 153 -16.57 -9.46 4.35
C LEU A 153 -16.11 -8.35 5.30
N GLY A 154 -14.93 -8.49 5.90
CA GLY A 154 -14.32 -7.45 6.72
C GLY A 154 -14.05 -6.17 5.94
N VAL A 155 -13.44 -6.27 4.76
CA VAL A 155 -13.19 -5.10 3.88
C VAL A 155 -14.50 -4.46 3.42
N SER A 156 -15.47 -5.26 2.98
CA SER A 156 -16.79 -4.75 2.58
C SER A 156 -17.46 -3.98 3.71
N ARG A 157 -17.46 -4.50 4.94
CA ARG A 157 -18.03 -3.79 6.10
C ARG A 157 -17.38 -2.42 6.33
N LEU A 158 -16.09 -2.29 6.08
CA LEU A 158 -15.34 -1.06 6.30
C LEU A 158 -15.58 0.00 5.22
N LEU A 159 -15.66 -0.41 3.94
CA LEU A 159 -15.57 0.50 2.79
C LEU A 159 -16.86 0.60 1.97
N LYS A 160 -17.82 -0.31 2.12
CA LYS A 160 -19.06 -0.31 1.34
C LYS A 160 -19.88 0.94 1.65
N GLY A 161 -20.31 1.64 0.59
CA GLY A 161 -21.04 2.90 0.70
C GLY A 161 -20.17 4.11 1.11
N LYS A 162 -18.86 3.92 1.31
CA LYS A 162 -17.91 4.98 1.67
C LYS A 162 -16.78 5.14 0.66
N SER A 163 -16.78 4.37 -0.42
CA SER A 163 -15.66 4.33 -1.38
C SER A 163 -16.09 4.55 -2.82
N VAL A 164 -15.23 5.26 -3.56
CA VAL A 164 -15.25 5.41 -5.02
C VAL A 164 -14.01 4.68 -5.54
N ILE A 165 -14.21 3.83 -6.54
CA ILE A 165 -13.15 2.99 -7.10
C ILE A 165 -13.00 3.35 -8.57
N SER A 166 -11.77 3.60 -8.99
CA SER A 166 -11.48 4.01 -10.37
C SER A 166 -10.18 3.37 -10.87
N SER A 167 -10.05 3.30 -12.19
CA SER A 167 -8.80 2.95 -12.86
C SER A 167 -8.44 4.05 -13.85
N LEU A 168 -7.76 5.07 -13.34
CA LEU A 168 -7.34 6.26 -14.05
C LEU A 168 -5.82 6.44 -13.95
N ASP A 169 -5.26 7.25 -14.84
CA ASP A 169 -3.90 7.75 -14.66
C ASP A 169 -3.85 8.57 -13.34
N TYR A 170 -2.74 8.45 -12.62
CA TYR A 170 -2.59 9.14 -11.34
C TYR A 170 -2.69 10.66 -11.51
N LYS A 171 -2.27 11.23 -12.64
CA LYS A 171 -2.37 12.66 -12.95
C LYS A 171 -3.82 13.13 -12.99
N ASP A 172 -4.72 12.31 -13.53
CA ASP A 172 -6.15 12.60 -13.55
C ASP A 172 -6.75 12.58 -12.14
N VAL A 173 -6.28 11.66 -11.28
CA VAL A 173 -6.71 11.62 -9.87
C VAL A 173 -6.20 12.86 -9.12
N LEU A 174 -4.92 13.23 -9.29
CA LEU A 174 -4.30 14.35 -8.61
C LEU A 174 -4.87 15.71 -9.05
N SER A 175 -5.20 15.87 -10.33
CA SER A 175 -5.84 17.10 -10.82
C SER A 175 -7.23 17.30 -10.20
N ASN A 176 -7.98 16.24 -9.91
CA ASN A 176 -9.31 16.28 -9.31
C ASN A 176 -9.32 16.29 -7.76
N ALA A 177 -8.16 16.28 -7.11
CA ALA A 177 -8.08 16.46 -5.67
C ALA A 177 -8.33 17.92 -5.27
N ASN A 178 -8.80 18.16 -4.05
CA ASN A 178 -8.99 19.51 -3.50
C ASN A 178 -8.21 19.68 -2.18
N GLU A 179 -8.21 20.89 -1.64
CA GLU A 179 -7.48 21.25 -0.42
C GLU A 179 -7.99 20.51 0.84
N GLU A 180 -9.25 20.05 0.83
CA GLU A 180 -9.84 19.26 1.91
C GLU A 180 -9.43 17.78 1.87
N ASP A 181 -8.88 17.30 0.76
CA ASP A 181 -8.40 15.93 0.63
C ASP A 181 -7.09 15.70 1.38
N VAL A 182 -6.90 14.45 1.80
CA VAL A 182 -5.58 13.91 2.14
C VAL A 182 -5.23 12.87 1.09
N ILE A 183 -4.10 13.05 0.42
CA ILE A 183 -3.62 12.11 -0.60
C ILE A 183 -2.50 11.24 -0.02
N TYR A 184 -2.61 9.93 -0.22
CA TYR A 184 -1.53 8.99 0.04
C TYR A 184 -1.03 8.39 -1.27
N MET A 185 0.27 8.52 -1.52
CA MET A 185 0.92 8.00 -2.72
C MET A 185 1.97 6.96 -2.38
N ASP A 186 1.92 5.83 -3.06
CA ASP A 186 2.93 4.76 -3.00
C ASP A 186 3.27 4.29 -4.41
N PRO A 187 3.94 5.14 -5.22
CA PRO A 187 4.17 4.83 -6.62
C PRO A 187 5.17 3.67 -6.79
N PRO A 188 5.12 2.95 -7.92
CA PRO A 188 6.13 1.97 -8.28
C PRO A 188 7.55 2.55 -8.36
N TYR A 189 8.46 2.08 -7.50
CA TYR A 189 9.83 2.64 -7.39
C TYR A 189 10.73 2.39 -8.62
N GLN A 190 11.63 3.35 -8.89
CA GLN A 190 12.67 3.26 -9.93
C GLN A 190 13.80 2.27 -9.57
N GLY A 191 14.26 2.22 -8.32
CA GLY A 191 15.47 1.47 -7.92
C GLY A 191 15.36 -0.06 -7.94
N VAL A 192 14.16 -0.60 -8.19
CA VAL A 192 13.97 -2.04 -8.35
C VAL A 192 13.81 -2.41 -9.82
N CYS A 193 13.55 -1.44 -10.71
CA CYS A 193 13.24 -1.61 -12.14
C CYS A 193 14.52 -1.46 -12.96
N GLY A 194 15.28 -2.54 -13.16
CA GLY A 194 16.24 -2.56 -14.28
C GLY A 194 15.47 -2.46 -15.60
N ASP A 195 16.13 -2.03 -16.69
CA ASP A 195 15.55 -1.80 -18.03
C ASP A 195 14.71 -2.95 -18.62
N ARG A 196 14.70 -4.13 -17.98
CA ARG A 196 14.00 -5.35 -18.39
C ARG A 196 12.72 -5.68 -17.59
N ASP A 197 12.35 -4.91 -16.55
CA ASP A 197 11.25 -5.32 -15.66
C ASP A 197 9.89 -4.74 -16.09
N SER A 198 9.05 -5.56 -16.73
CA SER A 198 7.68 -5.27 -17.18
C SER A 198 6.64 -5.22 -16.05
N ARG A 199 7.05 -4.84 -14.84
CA ARG A 199 6.25 -5.02 -13.60
C ARG A 199 5.09 -4.04 -13.47
N TYR A 200 5.12 -2.93 -14.18
CA TYR A 200 4.07 -1.92 -14.16
C TYR A 200 3.66 -1.59 -15.59
N PHE A 201 2.34 -1.61 -15.82
CA PHE A 201 1.74 -1.37 -17.14
C PHE A 201 1.98 0.08 -17.63
N ALA A 202 2.21 1.02 -16.71
CA ALA A 202 2.70 2.37 -17.00
C ALA A 202 4.05 2.60 -16.32
N ARG A 203 5.05 3.02 -17.12
CA ARG A 203 6.30 3.58 -16.59
C ARG A 203 5.99 5.00 -16.12
N ILE A 204 6.05 5.24 -14.81
CA ILE A 204 5.93 6.59 -14.27
C ILE A 204 7.26 7.30 -14.51
N SER A 205 7.24 8.39 -15.28
CA SER A 205 8.40 9.27 -15.40
C SER A 205 8.65 9.96 -14.06
N HIS A 206 9.89 9.88 -13.56
CA HIS A 206 10.27 10.52 -12.31
C HIS A 206 10.13 12.05 -12.38
N GLU A 207 10.48 12.64 -13.53
CA GLU A 207 10.32 14.07 -13.77
C GLU A 207 8.84 14.49 -13.77
N GLU A 208 7.97 13.70 -14.42
CA GLU A 208 6.52 13.97 -14.40
C GLU A 208 5.95 13.85 -12.99
N PHE A 209 6.38 12.84 -12.23
CA PHE A 209 5.93 12.66 -10.86
C PHE A 209 6.36 13.82 -9.96
N ILE A 210 7.63 14.28 -10.07
CA ILE A 210 8.11 15.47 -9.38
C ILE A 210 7.29 16.70 -9.76
N SER A 211 6.99 16.89 -11.05
CA SER A 211 6.17 18.00 -11.52
C SER A 211 4.76 17.95 -10.91
N ALA A 212 4.15 16.77 -10.83
CA ALA A 212 2.85 16.60 -10.19
C ALA A 212 2.89 16.95 -8.69
N LEU A 213 3.96 16.57 -7.97
CA LEU A 213 4.14 16.96 -6.57
C LEU A 213 4.29 18.48 -6.41
N ALA A 214 5.00 19.15 -7.32
CA ALA A 214 5.13 20.60 -7.32
C ALA A 214 3.77 21.28 -7.50
N GLU A 215 2.93 20.81 -8.43
CA GLU A 215 1.59 21.34 -8.64
C GLU A 215 0.69 21.17 -7.40
N LEU A 216 0.76 20.01 -6.73
CA LEU A 216 0.04 19.78 -5.48
C LEU A 216 0.49 20.76 -4.38
N ASN A 217 1.79 21.06 -4.30
CA ASN A 217 2.33 22.03 -3.36
C ASN A 217 1.83 23.45 -3.65
N ASP A 218 1.80 23.87 -4.92
CA ASP A 218 1.28 25.18 -5.32
C ASP A 218 -0.20 25.33 -4.94
N ARG A 219 -0.97 24.24 -5.05
CA ARG A 219 -2.38 24.15 -4.63
C ARG A 219 -2.57 23.93 -3.12
N GLN A 220 -1.49 23.90 -2.34
CA GLN A 220 -1.51 23.66 -0.89
C GLN A 220 -2.20 22.35 -0.48
N ILE A 221 -2.16 21.34 -1.34
CA ILE A 221 -2.82 20.05 -1.08
C ILE A 221 -2.01 19.23 -0.07
N ARG A 222 -2.73 18.59 0.86
CA ARG A 222 -2.14 17.72 1.87
C ARG A 222 -1.90 16.35 1.29
N TYR A 223 -0.64 15.98 1.15
CA TYR A 223 -0.25 14.64 0.73
C TYR A 223 0.92 14.07 1.51
N ALA A 224 0.99 12.75 1.51
CA ALA A 224 2.13 11.96 1.94
C ALA A 224 2.55 10.97 0.83
N VAL A 225 3.85 10.83 0.61
CA VAL A 225 4.43 9.89 -0.37
C VAL A 225 5.34 8.92 0.36
N SER A 226 5.03 7.63 0.31
CA SER A 226 6.01 6.59 0.60
C SER A 226 6.89 6.44 -0.63
N TYR A 227 8.15 6.86 -0.51
CA TYR A 227 9.08 6.92 -1.63
C TYR A 227 10.41 6.37 -1.19
N ASP A 228 10.87 5.30 -1.83
CA ASP A 228 12.17 4.69 -1.57
C ASP A 228 12.37 4.17 -0.13
N GLY A 229 13.46 3.43 0.07
CA GLY A 229 13.84 2.90 1.36
C GLY A 229 15.31 2.53 1.41
N ARG A 230 15.84 2.39 2.62
CA ARG A 230 17.20 1.94 2.86
C ARG A 230 17.20 0.61 3.62
N THR A 231 18.08 -0.30 3.24
CA THR A 231 18.35 -1.54 3.97
C THR A 231 19.84 -1.58 4.29
N GLY A 232 20.19 -1.39 5.57
CA GLY A 232 21.59 -1.19 5.97
C GLY A 232 22.21 0.00 5.24
N ASN A 233 23.35 -0.20 4.58
CA ASN A 233 24.06 0.85 3.82
C ASN A 233 23.54 1.03 2.38
N LYS A 234 22.55 0.25 1.93
CA LYS A 234 22.01 0.37 0.57
C LYS A 234 20.76 1.24 0.58
N SER A 235 20.80 2.37 -0.10
CA SER A 235 19.63 3.17 -0.46
C SER A 235 19.08 2.65 -1.79
N PHE A 236 17.77 2.44 -1.86
CA PHE A 236 17.08 2.12 -3.11
C PHE A 236 16.40 3.39 -3.60
N GLY A 237 16.81 3.89 -4.77
CA GLY A 237 16.27 5.10 -5.41
C GLY A 237 16.89 6.44 -4.93
N SER A 238 16.42 7.55 -5.50
CA SER A 238 16.93 8.91 -5.30
C SER A 238 16.02 9.75 -4.41
N ILE A 239 16.59 10.45 -3.43
CA ILE A 239 15.84 11.37 -2.56
C ILE A 239 15.03 12.36 -3.41
N LEU A 240 13.78 12.62 -3.02
CA LEU A 240 12.95 13.60 -3.73
C LEU A 240 13.60 14.99 -3.68
N PRO A 241 13.50 15.79 -4.76
CA PRO A 241 14.21 17.05 -4.89
C PRO A 241 13.96 18.05 -3.74
N LYS A 242 15.02 18.69 -3.25
CA LYS A 242 14.94 19.67 -2.14
C LYS A 242 14.02 20.85 -2.44
N ASN A 243 13.87 21.25 -3.71
CA ASN A 243 13.01 22.37 -4.12
C ASN A 243 11.51 22.10 -3.85
N LEU A 244 11.09 20.85 -3.66
CA LEU A 244 9.72 20.51 -3.25
C LEU A 244 9.44 20.84 -1.76
N SER A 245 10.48 21.17 -0.97
CA SER A 245 10.34 21.53 0.46
C SER A 245 9.60 20.49 1.32
N LEU A 246 9.72 19.21 0.96
CA LEU A 246 9.04 18.11 1.67
C LEU A 246 9.71 17.82 3.02
N THR A 247 8.90 17.40 3.99
CA THR A 247 9.40 16.89 5.27
C THR A 247 9.61 15.38 5.18
N LEU A 248 10.85 14.92 5.34
CA LEU A 248 11.18 13.49 5.31
C LEU A 248 11.05 12.86 6.70
N ILE A 249 10.31 11.76 6.77
CA ILE A 249 10.16 10.93 7.96
C ILE A 249 10.68 9.53 7.64
N GLU A 250 11.50 8.98 8.52
CA GLU A 250 12.01 7.64 8.39
C GLU A 250 11.20 6.69 9.26
N LEU A 251 10.61 5.68 8.63
CA LEU A 251 9.79 4.67 9.30
C LEU A 251 10.53 3.34 9.33
N GLU A 252 10.63 2.74 10.51
CA GLU A 252 11.16 1.39 10.63
C GLU A 252 10.13 0.37 10.12
N ALA A 253 10.43 -0.26 8.98
CA ALA A 253 9.60 -1.29 8.35
C ALA A 253 9.88 -2.70 8.88
N GLY A 254 10.90 -2.84 9.74
CA GLY A 254 11.32 -4.09 10.37
C GLY A 254 12.46 -4.80 9.63
N ARG A 255 12.75 -6.04 10.04
CA ARG A 255 13.86 -6.83 9.47
C ARG A 255 13.65 -7.12 7.97
N SER A 256 14.69 -6.85 7.18
CA SER A 256 14.67 -7.11 5.74
C SER A 256 14.65 -8.61 5.46
N THR A 257 13.56 -9.10 4.85
CA THR A 257 13.45 -10.51 4.47
C THR A 257 14.55 -10.93 3.49
N GLN A 258 14.99 -10.04 2.59
CA GLN A 258 16.12 -10.32 1.69
C GLN A 258 17.44 -10.43 2.44
N ALA A 259 17.70 -9.53 3.40
CA ALA A 259 18.91 -9.60 4.21
C ALA A 259 18.94 -10.88 5.06
N THR A 260 17.81 -11.24 5.68
CA THR A 260 17.67 -12.47 6.46
C THR A 260 17.90 -13.71 5.61
N LEU A 261 17.36 -13.75 4.37
CA LEU A 261 17.61 -14.85 3.42
C LEU A 261 19.10 -14.97 3.02
N LEU A 262 19.86 -13.87 3.12
CA LEU A 262 21.29 -13.80 2.85
C LEU A 262 22.13 -13.93 4.15
N GLY A 263 21.52 -14.30 5.27
CA GLY A 263 22.22 -14.48 6.56
C GLY A 263 22.66 -13.19 7.25
N ARG A 264 22.10 -12.04 6.87
CA ARG A 264 22.43 -10.71 7.43
C ARG A 264 21.28 -10.19 8.30
N ASP A 265 21.61 -9.57 9.44
CA ASP A 265 20.64 -8.80 10.22
C ASP A 265 20.65 -7.35 9.74
N ALA A 266 19.59 -6.93 9.06
CA ALA A 266 19.44 -5.56 8.57
C ALA A 266 17.99 -5.11 8.71
N ILE A 267 17.83 -3.88 9.20
CA ILE A 267 16.54 -3.21 9.32
C ILE A 267 16.25 -2.50 7.99
N THR A 268 15.00 -2.61 7.55
CA THR A 268 14.47 -1.85 6.42
C THR A 268 13.86 -0.57 6.98
N ILE A 269 14.30 0.56 6.45
CA ILE A 269 13.74 1.89 6.75
C ILE A 269 13.06 2.37 5.47
N GLU A 270 11.81 2.77 5.57
CA GLU A 270 11.06 3.39 4.48
C GLU A 270 11.01 4.90 4.68
N SER A 271 11.12 5.64 3.58
CA SER A 271 11.04 7.09 3.58
C SER A 271 9.61 7.55 3.28
N LEU A 272 9.04 8.32 4.20
CA LEU A 272 7.73 8.96 4.07
C LEU A 272 7.93 10.47 3.95
N TYR A 273 7.58 11.04 2.81
CA TYR A 273 7.66 12.47 2.56
C TYR A 273 6.30 13.12 2.77
N LEU A 274 6.24 14.17 3.57
CA LEU A 274 5.05 14.97 3.78
C LEU A 274 5.14 16.28 3.00
N SER A 275 4.04 16.65 2.33
CA SER A 275 3.85 17.99 1.75
C SER A 275 4.01 19.10 2.79
N PRO A 276 4.37 20.33 2.38
CA PRO A 276 4.45 21.49 3.29
C PRO A 276 3.13 21.74 4.01
N ALA A 277 1.99 21.62 3.32
CA ALA A 277 0.66 21.81 3.88
C ALA A 277 0.36 20.79 5.00
N LEU A 278 0.62 19.51 4.74
CA LEU A 278 0.39 18.45 5.73
C LEU A 278 1.35 18.55 6.92
N ALA A 279 2.63 18.81 6.67
CA ALA A 279 3.64 18.96 7.72
C ALA A 279 3.33 20.14 8.65
N LYS A 280 2.89 21.27 8.08
CA LYS A 280 2.44 22.44 8.85
C LYS A 280 1.28 22.09 9.77
N GLU A 281 0.23 21.45 9.25
CA GLU A 281 -0.95 21.06 10.03
C GLU A 281 -0.61 20.14 11.22
N ILE A 282 0.19 19.10 10.97
CA ILE A 282 0.60 18.15 12.03
C ILE A 282 1.45 18.86 13.10
N SER A 283 2.36 19.74 12.68
CA SER A 283 3.22 20.49 13.61
C SER A 283 2.45 21.43 14.52
N THR A 284 1.30 21.92 14.09
CA THR A 284 0.40 22.75 14.92
C THR A 284 -0.48 21.92 15.86
N THR A 285 -0.64 20.62 15.59
CA THR A 285 -1.60 19.74 16.30
C THR A 285 -0.91 18.78 17.28
N SER A 286 0.41 18.58 17.23
CA SER A 286 1.10 17.59 18.07
C SER A 286 2.47 18.06 18.58
N TYR A 287 2.74 17.79 19.86
CA TYR A 287 4.02 17.96 20.57
C TYR A 287 5.12 17.05 19.98
N PHE A 288 5.64 17.40 18.80
CA PHE A 288 6.80 16.74 18.21
C PHE A 288 8.03 17.66 18.30
N HIS A 289 9.05 17.24 19.05
CA HIS A 289 10.29 18.00 19.16
C HIS A 289 11.07 17.96 17.84
N LYS A 290 11.28 19.14 17.24
CA LYS A 290 12.25 19.37 16.17
C LYS A 290 13.67 19.23 16.73
N ARG A 291 14.48 18.30 16.21
CA ARG A 291 15.95 18.40 16.32
C ARG A 291 16.51 18.77 14.95
N ARG A 292 17.17 19.94 14.88
CA ARG A 292 17.95 20.38 13.73
C ARG A 292 19.33 19.73 13.82
N THR A 293 19.60 18.76 12.96
CA THR A 293 20.96 18.41 12.58
C THR A 293 20.99 18.29 11.06
N SER A 294 21.52 19.34 10.42
CA SER A 294 21.89 19.45 9.00
C SER A 294 20.79 19.13 7.96
N GLU A 295 20.12 20.20 7.50
CA GLU A 295 19.39 20.35 6.22
C GLU A 295 18.25 19.38 5.80
N GLN A 296 17.76 18.50 6.67
CA GLN A 296 16.44 17.86 6.49
C GLN A 296 15.79 17.59 7.87
N LEU A 297 14.49 17.92 8.01
CA LEU A 297 13.76 17.78 9.27
C LEU A 297 13.38 16.32 9.49
N VAL A 298 13.99 15.65 10.47
CA VAL A 298 13.66 14.28 10.90
C VAL A 298 12.72 14.33 12.11
N LEU A 299 11.59 13.62 12.03
CA LEU A 299 10.65 13.40 13.14
C LEU A 299 10.91 12.03 13.78
N MET A 300 11.32 11.98 15.05
CA MET A 300 11.45 10.75 15.84
C MET A 300 10.48 10.73 17.03
N GLU A 301 9.99 9.54 17.41
CA GLU A 301 9.19 9.34 18.62
C GLU A 301 10.03 9.45 19.90
N SER A 302 9.46 10.00 20.97
CA SER A 302 10.07 9.93 22.30
C SER A 302 9.83 8.57 22.95
N GLU A 303 10.90 7.97 23.48
CA GLU A 303 10.81 6.83 24.38
C GLU A 303 9.93 7.22 25.58
N ARG A 304 8.81 6.52 25.77
CA ARG A 304 8.07 6.57 27.02
C ARG A 304 8.95 5.96 28.11
N ARG A 305 9.53 6.82 28.96
CA ARG A 305 10.13 6.41 30.24
C ARG A 305 9.07 5.65 31.05
N TYR A 306 9.17 4.32 31.09
CA TYR A 306 8.48 3.54 32.11
C TYR A 306 9.08 3.93 33.46
N GLY A 307 8.30 4.65 34.26
CA GLY A 307 8.66 4.99 35.64
C GLY A 307 8.76 3.72 36.48
N ALA A 308 9.98 3.32 36.83
CA ALA A 308 10.23 2.32 37.85
C ALA A 308 9.86 2.91 39.23
N LYS A 309 8.67 2.58 39.73
CA LYS A 309 8.41 2.57 41.18
C LYS A 309 8.88 1.23 41.71
N ILE A 310 10.04 1.19 42.35
CA ILE A 310 10.37 0.14 43.32
C ILE A 310 10.61 0.81 44.67
N SER A 311 9.72 0.44 45.58
CA SER A 311 9.69 0.81 47.00
C SER A 311 10.98 0.41 47.71
N LYS A 312 11.58 1.36 48.44
CA LYS A 312 12.51 1.09 49.55
C LYS A 312 11.71 1.11 50.86
N ARG A 313 11.77 0.03 51.63
CA ARG A 313 11.75 -0.07 53.12
C ARG A 313 12.03 -1.54 53.44
N ILE A 314 13.24 -1.90 53.87
CA ILE A 314 13.79 -1.80 55.25
C ILE A 314 12.91 -2.52 56.27
N SER A 315 13.17 -3.82 56.45
CA SER A 315 13.54 -4.51 57.70
C SER A 315 13.36 -6.01 57.48
#